data_AF-A0A844TIR1-F1
#
_entry.id   AF-A0A844TIR1-F1
#
_cell.length_a   1.000
_cell.length_b   1.000
_cell.length_c   1.000
_cell.angle_alpha   90.00
_cell.angle_beta   90.00
_cell.angle_gamma   90.00
#
_symmetry.space_group_name_H-M   'P 1'
#
loop_
_entity.id
_entity.type
_entity.pdbx_description
1 polymer ?
#
loop_
_entity_poly.entity_id
_entity_poly.type
_entity_poly.pdbx_seq_one_letter_code
_entity_poly.pdbx_strand_id
1 'polypeptide(L)'
;MILMPIEPPEIPPATPGTPTEPPPGIPPGNPQPDIAPPVREPDAPAQPDELPPHVPEEIPRRGPNGPLTPNPATDAGFAAGSHMRRTIT
;
A
#
# COMPACT_ATOMS: atom_id res chain seq x y z
N MET A 1 5.70 -24.42 74.33
CA MET A 1 5.25 -25.09 73.09
C MET A 1 5.41 -24.06 72.00
N ILE A 2 6.31 -24.29 71.04
CA ILE A 2 6.64 -23.29 70.02
C ILE A 2 5.55 -23.37 68.95
N LEU A 3 4.89 -22.25 68.67
CA LEU A 3 3.93 -22.13 67.58
C LEU A 3 4.72 -22.15 66.28
N MET A 4 4.58 -23.20 65.46
CA MET A 4 5.18 -23.16 64.11
C MET A 4 4.39 -22.13 63.28
N PRO A 5 5.07 -21.22 62.56
CA PRO A 5 4.39 -20.37 61.60
C PRO A 5 3.86 -21.25 60.48
N ILE A 6 2.54 -21.38 60.38
CA ILE A 6 1.90 -21.94 59.20
C ILE A 6 2.02 -20.88 58.10
N GLU A 7 2.95 -21.09 57.18
CA GLU A 7 3.03 -20.25 55.98
C GLU A 7 1.77 -20.49 55.13
N PRO A 8 1.08 -19.43 54.69
CA PRO A 8 -0.11 -19.57 53.87
C PRO A 8 0.26 -20.21 52.52
N PRO A 9 -0.60 -21.10 51.98
CA PRO A 9 -0.35 -21.70 50.67
C PRO A 9 -0.31 -20.60 49.59
N GLU A 10 0.69 -20.68 48.72
CA GLU A 10 0.80 -19.76 47.59
C GLU A 10 -0.32 -20.01 46.58
N ILE A 11 -1.03 -18.95 46.20
CA ILE A 11 -2.09 -19.02 45.18
C ILE A 11 -1.44 -18.76 43.81
N PRO A 12 -1.66 -19.63 42.81
CA PRO A 12 -1.12 -19.40 41.47
C PRO A 12 -1.67 -18.12 40.85
N PRO A 13 -0.91 -17.46 39.96
CA PRO A 13 -1.39 -16.29 39.25
C PRO A 13 -2.61 -16.66 38.40
N ALA A 14 -3.54 -15.72 38.27
CA ALA A 14 -4.70 -15.90 37.41
C ALA A 14 -4.26 -16.13 35.96
N THR A 15 -4.82 -17.14 35.29
CA THR A 15 -4.64 -17.31 33.86
C THR A 15 -5.37 -16.18 33.13
N PRO A 16 -4.69 -15.33 32.33
CA PRO A 16 -5.36 -14.33 31.53
C PRO A 16 -6.35 -15.00 30.57
N GLY A 17 -7.55 -14.44 30.42
CA GLY A 17 -8.51 -14.93 29.44
C GLY A 17 -7.96 -14.81 28.02
N THR A 18 -8.37 -15.71 27.13
CA THR A 18 -8.15 -15.53 25.70
C THR A 18 -9.10 -14.45 25.19
N PRO A 19 -8.61 -13.43 24.47
CA PRO A 19 -9.48 -12.45 23.83
C PRO A 19 -10.36 -13.19 22.81
N THR A 20 -11.68 -13.05 22.95
CA THR A 20 -12.60 -13.44 21.89
C THR A 20 -12.61 -12.36 20.82
N GLU A 21 -12.50 -12.77 19.56
CA GLU A 21 -12.75 -11.88 18.42
C GLU A 21 -14.18 -11.33 18.52
N PRO A 22 -14.41 -10.03 18.23
CA PRO A 22 -15.76 -9.53 18.09
C PRO A 22 -16.49 -10.32 16.98
N PRO A 23 -17.83 -10.44 17.07
CA PRO A 23 -18.58 -11.04 15.98
C PRO A 23 -18.31 -10.28 14.67
N PRO A 24 -18.35 -10.97 13.51
CA PRO A 24 -18.24 -10.29 12.22
C PRO A 24 -19.25 -9.14 12.13
N GLY A 25 -18.79 -7.98 11.68
CA GLY A 25 -19.67 -6.86 11.40
C GLY A 25 -20.69 -7.23 10.34
N ILE A 26 -21.93 -6.76 10.47
CA ILE A 26 -22.91 -6.86 9.39
C ILE A 26 -22.35 -5.99 8.25
N PRO A 27 -22.17 -6.53 7.03
CA PRO A 27 -21.73 -5.73 5.91
C PRO A 27 -22.70 -4.55 5.74
N PRO A 28 -22.21 -3.36 5.34
CA PRO A 28 -23.13 -2.30 4.95
C PRO A 28 -24.09 -2.88 3.91
N GLY A 29 -25.39 -2.65 4.10
CA GLY A 29 -26.40 -3.06 3.12
C GLY A 29 -26.07 -2.46 1.76
N ASN A 30 -26.58 -3.05 0.67
CA ASN A 30 -26.34 -2.54 -0.67
C ASN A 30 -26.82 -1.07 -0.78
N PRO A 31 -25.90 -0.08 -0.79
CA PRO A 31 -26.33 1.31 -0.85
C PRO A 31 -26.92 1.53 -2.24
N GLN A 32 -28.19 1.92 -2.31
CA GLN A 32 -28.76 2.36 -3.56
C GLN A 32 -28.28 3.81 -3.77
N PRO A 33 -27.47 4.12 -4.79
CA PRO A 33 -27.03 5.49 -5.02
C PRO A 33 -28.23 6.38 -5.28
N ASP A 34 -28.26 7.57 -4.68
CA ASP A 34 -29.30 8.58 -4.97
C ASP A 34 -29.21 9.10 -6.42
N ILE A 35 -28.06 8.89 -7.06
CA ILE A 35 -27.77 9.33 -8.41
C ILE A 35 -28.02 8.18 -9.39
N ALA A 36 -28.87 8.44 -10.37
CA ALA A 36 -29.12 7.49 -11.46
C ALA A 36 -27.82 7.16 -12.20
N PRO A 37 -27.65 5.92 -12.70
CA PRO A 37 -26.51 5.57 -13.53
C PRO A 37 -26.47 6.47 -14.78
N PRO A 38 -25.27 6.73 -15.34
CA PRO A 38 -25.14 7.50 -16.57
C PRO A 38 -25.97 6.89 -17.70
N VAL A 39 -26.77 7.71 -18.37
CA VAL A 39 -27.52 7.31 -19.57
C VAL A 39 -26.55 7.31 -20.75
N ARG A 40 -26.56 6.25 -21.56
CA ARG A 40 -25.87 6.24 -22.84
C ARG A 40 -26.77 6.86 -23.89
N GLU A 41 -26.28 7.90 -24.56
CA GLU A 41 -26.98 8.50 -25.70
C GLU A 41 -27.06 7.50 -26.85
N PRO A 42 -28.20 7.41 -27.59
CA PRO A 42 -28.35 6.47 -28.71
C PRO A 42 -27.28 6.62 -29.80
N ASP A 43 -26.84 7.86 -30.04
CA ASP A 43 -25.84 8.21 -31.06
C ASP A 43 -24.41 8.23 -30.52
N ALA A 44 -24.19 7.82 -29.26
CA ALA A 44 -22.84 7.74 -28.70
C ALA A 44 -22.04 6.64 -29.42
N PRO A 45 -20.73 6.87 -29.67
CA PRO A 45 -19.88 5.82 -30.21
C PRO A 45 -19.83 4.63 -29.25
N ALA A 46 -19.67 3.42 -29.82
CA ALA A 46 -19.44 2.22 -29.04
C ALA A 46 -18.19 2.39 -28.15
N GLN A 47 -18.28 1.96 -26.90
CA GLN A 47 -17.11 1.90 -26.03
C GLN A 47 -16.14 0.85 -26.59
N PRO A 48 -14.82 1.08 -26.50
CA PRO A 48 -13.85 0.06 -26.87
C PRO A 48 -14.00 -1.16 -25.96
N ASP A 49 -13.72 -2.33 -26.52
CA ASP A 49 -13.68 -3.56 -25.73
C ASP A 49 -12.54 -3.51 -24.70
N GLU A 50 -12.83 -3.94 -23.47
CA GLU A 50 -11.80 -4.10 -22.45
C GLU A 50 -10.84 -5.21 -22.87
N LEU A 51 -9.57 -4.87 -23.01
CA LEU A 51 -8.53 -5.86 -23.31
C LEU A 51 -8.34 -6.78 -22.09
N PRO A 52 -8.05 -8.08 -22.31
CA PRO A 52 -7.67 -8.96 -21.22
C PRO A 52 -6.46 -8.38 -20.47
N PRO A 53 -6.32 -8.67 -19.16
CA PRO A 53 -5.20 -8.17 -18.38
C PRO A 53 -3.88 -8.61 -19.02
N HIS A 54 -3.08 -7.63 -19.43
CA HIS A 54 -1.75 -7.85 -19.98
C HIS A 54 -0.72 -7.75 -18.85
N VAL A 55 -0.01 -8.83 -18.57
CA VAL A 55 1.18 -8.78 -17.71
C VAL A 55 2.31 -8.16 -18.54
N PRO A 56 2.87 -7.00 -18.14
CA PRO A 56 4.01 -6.42 -18.85
C PRO A 56 5.14 -7.44 -18.93
N GLU A 57 5.75 -7.56 -20.09
CA GLU A 57 7.00 -8.30 -20.21
C GLU A 57 8.03 -7.64 -19.29
N GLU A 58 8.74 -8.44 -18.50
CA GLU A 58 9.88 -7.94 -17.74
C GLU A 58 10.94 -7.48 -18.74
N ILE A 59 11.05 -6.16 -18.93
CA ILE A 59 12.15 -5.60 -19.72
C ILE A 59 13.44 -6.05 -19.02
N PRO A 60 14.38 -6.71 -19.72
CA PRO A 60 15.67 -7.03 -19.14
C PRO A 60 16.26 -5.76 -18.57
N ARG A 61 16.48 -5.74 -17.25
CA ARG A 61 17.23 -4.67 -16.61
C ARG A 61 18.53 -4.51 -17.38
N ARG A 62 18.90 -3.27 -17.71
CA ARG A 62 20.18 -2.97 -18.34
C ARG A 62 21.25 -3.70 -17.54
N GLY A 63 21.82 -4.74 -18.15
CA GLY A 63 22.84 -5.54 -17.49
C GLY A 63 24.05 -4.67 -17.14
N PRO A 64 24.98 -5.16 -16.32
CA PRO A 64 26.20 -4.42 -15.98
C PRO A 64 27.03 -4.00 -17.21
N ASN A 65 26.83 -4.65 -18.36
CA ASN A 65 27.48 -4.34 -19.64
C ASN A 65 26.58 -3.59 -20.65
N GLY A 66 25.42 -3.08 -20.21
CA GLY A 66 24.57 -2.26 -21.08
C GLY A 66 25.28 -0.96 -21.49
N PRO A 67 24.81 -0.27 -22.55
CA PRO A 67 25.48 0.94 -23.02
C PRO A 67 25.65 1.94 -21.85
N LEU A 68 26.77 2.63 -21.72
CA LEU A 68 26.94 3.56 -20.59
C LEU A 68 26.22 4.90 -20.80
N THR A 69 25.74 5.13 -22.01
CA THR A 69 25.01 6.35 -22.36
C THR A 69 23.56 6.25 -21.87
N PRO A 70 23.11 7.20 -21.03
CA PRO A 70 21.69 7.33 -20.71
C PRO A 70 20.90 7.63 -21.99
N ASN A 71 19.62 7.29 -22.01
CA ASN A 71 18.73 7.73 -23.07
C ASN A 71 18.66 9.27 -23.05
N PRO A 72 18.93 9.98 -24.15
CA PRO A 72 18.80 11.44 -24.21
C PRO A 72 17.43 11.95 -23.77
N ALA A 73 16.36 11.15 -23.95
CA ALA A 73 15.01 11.50 -23.53
C ALA A 73 14.79 11.45 -22.00
N THR A 74 15.73 10.88 -21.23
CA THR A 74 15.60 10.69 -19.77
C THR A 74 16.46 11.68 -18.96
N ASP A 75 17.39 12.42 -19.59
CA ASP A 75 18.39 13.27 -18.91
C ASP A 75 17.97 14.75 -18.71
N ALA A 76 16.84 15.19 -19.28
CA ALA A 76 16.43 16.60 -19.24
C ALA A 76 15.96 17.10 -17.85
N GLY A 77 15.92 16.24 -16.82
CA GLY A 77 15.28 16.55 -15.52
C GLY A 77 16.19 16.97 -14.37
N PHE A 78 17.52 16.81 -14.46
CA PHE A 78 18.40 16.94 -13.27
C PHE A 78 19.64 17.84 -13.44
N ALA A 79 19.81 18.51 -14.57
CA ALA A 79 21.00 19.35 -14.84
C ALA A 79 20.70 20.86 -14.90
N ALA A 80 19.78 21.36 -14.10
CA ALA A 80 19.52 22.81 -13.95
C ALA A 80 19.57 23.22 -12.48
N GLY A 81 20.73 23.12 -11.85
CA GLY A 81 20.93 23.63 -10.50
C GLY A 81 22.37 23.57 -10.05
N SER A 82 22.95 24.75 -9.81
CA SER A 82 24.22 24.96 -9.11
C SER A 82 25.51 24.89 -9.95
N HIS A 83 25.78 25.93 -10.73
CA HIS A 83 27.14 26.51 -10.77
C HIS A 83 27.18 27.97 -11.26
N MET A 84 26.57 28.90 -10.51
CA MET A 84 26.86 30.33 -10.67
C MET A 84 27.63 30.84 -9.44
N ARG A 85 28.93 30.59 -9.51
CA ARG A 85 30.06 31.46 -9.16
C ARG A 85 29.87 32.36 -7.93
N ARG A 86 30.44 31.90 -6.82
CA ARG A 86 30.87 32.76 -5.71
C ARG A 86 32.15 33.52 -6.11
N THR A 87 32.25 34.72 -5.55
CA THR A 87 33.45 35.51 -5.19
C THR A 87 33.72 36.77 -6.03
N ILE A 88 33.45 37.87 -5.33
CA ILE A 88 33.82 39.28 -5.49
C ILE A 88 35.34 39.44 -5.29
N THR A 89 36.02 40.23 -6.13
CA THR A 89 37.16 41.11 -5.80
C THR A 89 37.37 42.08 -6.96
#